data_AF-A0A1B0D2Q3-F1
#
_entry.id   AF-A0A1B0D2Q3-F1
#
_cell.length_a   1.000
_cell.length_b   1.000
_cell.length_c   1.000
_cell.angle_alpha   90.00
_cell.angle_beta   90.00
_cell.angle_gamma   90.00
#
_symmetry.space_group_name_H-M   'P 1'
#
loop_
_entity.id
_entity.type
_entity.pdbx_description
1 polymer ?
#
loop_
_entity_poly.entity_id
_entity_poly.type
_entity_poly.pdbx_seq_one_letter_code
_entity_poly.pdbx_strand_id
1 'polypeptide(L)'
;MGLSCALAQTARKLSGRVVKEGLVQELFLEAIAAAELCACCFELIIVADNFGVATYAIFLFLLTIWWAQVWGDATACPYTHMEDMVEGKTSPRNVALKTWAQLMGGCCVFRFVQGIATLLCRLASKSLSELGPKHAPLIDSFIGTSLVVAAFNFSGGYFNPVLATALKWGCSGHTNIEHIIVYWIGSCGGALMSVPVFKLPTVRNLLVGDTKAKEE
;
A
#
# COMPACT_ATOMS: atom_id res chain seq x y z
N MET A 1 6.18 0.41 12.49
CA MET A 1 7.03 1.34 11.73
C MET A 1 7.82 0.69 10.61
N GLY A 2 8.53 -0.43 10.80
CA GLY A 2 9.36 -0.98 9.71
C GLY A 2 8.60 -1.44 8.46
N LEU A 3 7.38 -1.95 8.59
CA LEU A 3 6.63 -2.52 7.47
C LEU A 3 6.08 -1.46 6.51
N SER A 4 5.48 -0.39 7.05
CA SER A 4 4.97 0.74 6.27
C SER A 4 6.08 1.39 5.44
N CYS A 5 7.22 1.69 6.07
CA CYS A 5 8.42 2.19 5.40
C CYS A 5 8.96 1.23 4.33
N ALA A 6 9.00 -0.08 4.60
CA ALA A 6 9.49 -1.07 3.64
C ALA A 6 8.59 -1.20 2.40
N LEU A 7 7.26 -1.19 2.61
CA LEU A 7 6.28 -1.22 1.53
C LEU A 7 6.37 0.05 0.68
N ALA A 8 6.44 1.21 1.31
CA ALA A 8 6.57 2.49 0.63
C ALA A 8 7.88 2.61 -0.16
N GLN A 9 9.00 2.15 0.42
CA GLN A 9 10.28 2.10 -0.28
C GLN A 9 10.28 1.14 -1.47
N THR A 10 9.56 0.03 -1.37
CA THR A 10 9.37 -0.91 -2.49
C THR A 10 8.52 -0.26 -3.59
N ALA A 11 7.41 0.39 -3.22
CA ALA A 11 6.55 1.11 -4.16
C ALA A 11 7.29 2.26 -4.86
N ARG A 12 8.11 3.01 -4.12
CA ARG A 12 9.00 4.05 -4.67
C ARG A 12 9.97 3.50 -5.70
N LYS A 13 10.68 2.41 -5.38
CA LYS A 13 11.62 1.76 -6.31
C LYS A 13 10.92 1.21 -7.56
N LEU A 14 9.71 0.65 -7.40
CA LEU A 14 8.91 0.17 -8.53
C LEU A 14 8.43 1.34 -9.40
N SER A 15 7.93 2.42 -8.81
CA SER A 15 7.55 3.64 -9.53
C SER A 15 8.71 4.18 -10.35
N GLY A 16 9.92 4.24 -9.77
CA GLY A 16 11.13 4.66 -10.46
C GLY A 16 11.51 3.79 -11.67
N ARG A 17 11.10 2.52 -11.69
CA ARG A 17 11.35 1.60 -12.81
C ARG A 17 10.29 1.65 -13.89
N VAL A 18 9.04 1.95 -13.52
CA VAL A 18 7.86 1.87 -14.40
C VAL A 18 7.51 3.22 -15.00
N VAL A 19 7.72 4.32 -14.26
CA VAL A 19 7.29 5.67 -14.63
C VAL A 19 8.53 6.50 -15.00
N LYS A 20 8.47 7.13 -16.18
CA LYS A 20 9.52 8.04 -16.66
C LYS A 20 9.62 9.28 -15.77
N GLU A 21 10.84 9.77 -15.61
CA GLU A 21 11.12 10.99 -14.84
C GLU A 21 10.33 12.20 -15.36
N GLY A 22 9.87 13.03 -14.42
CA GLY A 22 9.06 14.21 -14.67
C GLY A 22 7.81 14.27 -13.78
N LEU A 23 6.87 15.17 -14.12
CA LEU A 23 5.73 15.48 -13.26
C LEU A 23 4.92 14.25 -12.83
N VAL A 24 4.67 13.29 -13.72
CA VAL A 24 3.89 12.09 -13.38
C VAL A 24 4.59 11.27 -12.30
N GLN A 25 5.90 11.08 -12.41
CA GLN A 25 6.68 10.37 -11.40
C GLN A 25 6.67 11.12 -10.07
N GLU A 26 6.83 12.44 -10.09
CA GLU A 26 6.71 13.27 -8.88
C GLU A 26 5.35 13.12 -8.20
N LEU A 27 4.25 13.08 -8.96
CA LEU A 27 2.92 12.86 -8.41
C LEU A 27 2.79 11.49 -7.73
N PHE A 28 3.35 10.43 -8.33
CA PHE A 28 3.38 9.12 -7.68
C PHE A 28 4.23 9.13 -6.41
N LEU A 29 5.38 9.80 -6.42
CA LEU A 29 6.24 9.90 -5.24
C LEU A 29 5.56 10.68 -4.12
N GLU A 30 4.90 11.80 -4.41
CA GLU A 30 4.10 12.56 -3.44
C GLU A 30 2.95 11.74 -2.85
N ALA A 31 2.27 10.95 -3.68
CA ALA A 31 1.20 10.07 -3.21
C ALA A 31 1.74 8.95 -2.30
N ILE A 32 2.83 8.29 -2.66
CA ILE A 32 3.41 7.20 -1.85
C ILE A 32 4.02 7.76 -0.57
N ALA A 33 4.68 8.92 -0.62
CA ALA A 33 5.21 9.62 0.54
C ALA A 33 4.07 9.97 1.53
N ALA A 34 2.99 10.59 1.05
CA ALA A 34 1.85 10.92 1.90
C ALA A 34 1.17 9.68 2.50
N ALA A 35 1.09 8.59 1.73
CA ALA A 35 0.61 7.30 2.20
C ALA A 35 1.49 6.72 3.33
N GLU A 36 2.82 6.75 3.18
CA GLU A 36 3.77 6.32 4.21
C GLU A 36 3.64 7.19 5.46
N LEU A 37 3.57 8.52 5.30
CA LEU A 37 3.43 9.46 6.42
C LEU A 37 2.20 9.14 7.26
N CYS A 38 1.03 8.99 6.63
CA CYS A 38 -0.21 8.64 7.32
C CYS A 38 -0.13 7.28 8.01
N ALA A 39 0.47 6.28 7.35
CA ALA A 39 0.69 4.95 7.91
C ALA A 39 1.56 4.98 9.17
N CYS A 40 2.70 5.66 9.10
CA CYS A 40 3.64 5.74 10.21
C CYS A 40 3.07 6.57 11.37
N CYS A 41 2.30 7.63 11.10
CA CYS A 41 1.60 8.39 12.15
C CYS A 41 0.62 7.50 12.93
N PHE A 42 -0.14 6.63 12.25
CA PHE A 42 -1.02 5.68 12.91
C PHE A 42 -0.24 4.68 13.79
N GLU A 43 0.85 4.12 13.28
CA GLU A 43 1.72 3.23 14.06
C GLU A 43 2.35 3.94 15.27
N LEU A 44 2.72 5.22 15.12
CA LEU A 44 3.25 6.03 16.21
C LEU A 44 2.21 6.29 17.30
N ILE A 45 0.94 6.50 16.95
CA ILE A 45 -0.15 6.60 17.94
C ILE A 45 -0.24 5.32 18.77
N ILE A 46 -0.20 4.14 18.12
CA ILE A 46 -0.18 2.85 18.82
C ILE A 46 1.04 2.77 19.76
N VAL A 47 2.21 3.24 19.32
CA VAL A 47 3.41 3.28 20.17
C VAL A 47 3.20 4.20 21.38
N ALA A 48 2.62 5.39 21.18
CA ALA A 48 2.34 6.33 22.27
C ALA A 48 1.35 5.74 23.28
N ASP A 49 0.29 5.08 22.82
CA ASP A 49 -0.76 4.50 23.68
C ASP A 49 -0.25 3.30 24.50
N ASN A 50 0.68 2.50 23.96
CA ASN A 50 1.19 1.30 24.63
C ASN A 50 2.49 1.52 25.41
N PHE A 51 3.35 2.46 24.97
CA PHE A 51 4.70 2.64 25.48
C PHE A 51 5.03 4.08 25.90
N GLY A 52 4.08 5.01 25.78
CA GLY A 52 4.19 6.39 26.25
C GLY A 52 4.91 7.36 25.30
N VAL A 53 4.84 8.64 25.65
CA VAL A 53 5.31 9.77 24.81
C VAL A 53 6.83 9.76 24.57
N ALA A 54 7.62 9.30 25.55
CA ALA A 54 9.08 9.21 25.39
C ALA A 54 9.48 8.23 24.28
N THR A 55 8.83 7.06 24.24
CA THR A 55 9.04 6.04 23.20
C THR A 55 8.57 6.57 21.84
N TYR A 56 7.40 7.21 21.79
CA TYR A 56 6.92 7.92 20.59
C TYR A 56 7.94 8.93 20.05
N ALA A 57 8.54 9.76 20.91
CA ALA A 57 9.51 10.77 20.49
C ALA A 57 10.77 10.17 19.86
N ILE A 58 11.28 9.06 20.43
CA ILE A 58 12.43 8.34 19.87
C ILE A 58 12.11 7.82 18.46
N PHE A 59 10.96 7.15 18.31
CA PHE A 59 10.55 6.60 17.02
C PHE A 59 10.25 7.70 16.00
N LEU A 60 9.57 8.77 16.40
CA LEU A 60 9.32 9.93 15.54
C LEU A 60 10.65 10.53 15.04
N PHE A 61 11.63 10.71 15.93
CA PHE A 61 12.94 11.22 15.54
C PHE A 61 13.66 10.31 14.52
N LEU A 62 13.69 9.00 14.76
CA LEU A 62 14.25 8.04 13.82
C LEU A 62 13.51 8.04 12.48
N LEU A 63 12.18 8.20 12.50
CA LEU A 63 11.37 8.31 11.30
C LEU A 63 11.70 9.57 10.50
N THR A 64 11.93 10.72 11.16
CA THR A 64 12.33 11.95 10.48
C THR A 64 13.69 11.82 9.79
N ILE A 65 14.65 11.12 10.40
CA ILE A 65 15.95 10.81 9.78
C ILE A 65 15.75 9.92 8.56
N TRP A 66 14.97 8.85 8.70
CA TRP A 66 14.64 7.94 7.59
C TRP A 66 14.01 8.72 6.42
N TRP A 67 13.03 9.57 6.72
CA TRP A 67 12.35 10.39 5.72
C TRP A 67 13.29 11.31 4.96
N ALA A 68 14.17 12.02 5.68
CA ALA A 68 15.15 12.92 5.09
C ALA A 68 16.13 12.19 4.14
N GLN A 69 16.38 10.90 4.36
CA GLN A 69 17.28 10.10 3.54
C GLN A 69 16.59 9.46 2.31
N VAL A 70 15.28 9.22 2.39
CA VAL A 70 14.57 8.38 1.42
C VAL A 70 13.78 9.20 0.40
N TRP A 71 13.06 10.23 0.84
CA TRP A 71 12.02 10.85 0.01
C TRP A 71 12.48 11.98 -0.91
N GLY A 72 13.69 12.51 -0.70
CA GLY A 72 14.26 13.54 -1.57
C GLY A 72 13.34 14.75 -1.68
N ASP A 73 12.92 15.09 -2.90
CA ASP A 73 12.05 16.25 -3.19
C ASP A 73 10.57 16.01 -2.86
N ALA A 74 10.15 14.77 -2.55
CA ALA A 74 8.79 14.49 -2.18
C ALA A 74 8.54 14.93 -0.74
N THR A 75 7.58 15.83 -0.54
CA THR A 75 7.38 16.50 0.76
C THR A 75 6.24 15.90 1.56
N ALA A 76 5.25 15.28 0.89
CA ALA A 76 3.97 14.91 1.49
C ALA A 76 3.28 16.07 2.23
N CYS A 77 3.64 17.29 1.86
CA CYS A 77 3.31 18.51 2.58
C CYS A 77 2.84 19.59 1.59
N PRO A 78 1.55 19.97 1.61
CA PRO A 78 1.02 20.94 0.65
C PRO A 78 1.63 22.33 0.80
N TYR A 79 1.90 22.78 2.03
CA TYR A 79 2.37 24.15 2.28
C TYR A 79 3.81 24.36 1.78
N THR A 80 4.66 23.33 1.79
CA THR A 80 6.01 23.41 1.18
C THR A 80 5.92 23.69 -0.32
N HIS A 81 4.94 23.09 -1.04
CA HIS A 81 4.72 23.41 -2.46
C HIS A 81 4.13 24.81 -2.66
N MET A 82 3.35 25.32 -1.71
CA MET A 82 2.86 26.69 -1.74
C MET A 82 3.98 27.71 -1.51
N GLU A 83 4.93 27.42 -0.61
CA GLU A 83 6.14 28.22 -0.41
C GLU A 83 6.96 28.29 -1.71
N ASP A 84 7.20 27.15 -2.36
CA ASP A 84 7.90 27.11 -3.65
C ASP A 84 7.15 27.90 -4.75
N MET A 85 5.82 27.94 -4.71
CA MET A 85 5.03 28.76 -5.64
C MET A 85 5.18 30.25 -5.35
N VAL A 86 5.18 30.66 -4.08
CA VAL A 86 5.40 32.05 -3.66
C VAL A 86 6.82 32.51 -4.01
N GLU A 87 7.80 31.61 -3.93
CA GLU A 87 9.19 31.85 -4.34
C GLU A 87 9.40 31.79 -5.86
N GLY A 88 8.35 31.48 -6.63
CA GLY A 88 8.40 31.43 -8.10
C GLY A 88 9.10 30.19 -8.68
N LYS A 89 9.35 29.16 -7.88
CA LYS A 89 9.99 27.90 -8.29
C LYS A 89 9.04 26.94 -9.02
N THR A 90 7.74 27.03 -8.76
CA THR A 90 6.74 26.13 -9.35
C THR A 90 5.44 26.84 -9.73
N SER A 91 4.64 26.21 -10.59
CA SER A 91 3.37 26.76 -11.06
C SER A 91 2.19 26.38 -10.16
N PRO A 92 1.12 27.19 -10.07
CA PRO A 92 -0.08 26.86 -9.30
C PRO A 92 -0.72 25.52 -9.71
N ARG A 93 -0.64 25.18 -11.00
CA ARG A 93 -1.11 23.88 -11.52
C ARG A 93 -0.34 22.72 -10.90
N ASN A 94 0.98 22.83 -10.80
CA ASN A 94 1.81 21.76 -10.23
C ASN A 94 1.54 21.61 -8.73
N VAL A 95 1.39 22.70 -7.99
CA VAL A 95 0.99 22.67 -6.57
C VAL A 95 -0.35 21.96 -6.40
N ALA A 96 -1.35 22.30 -7.20
CA ALA A 96 -2.67 21.68 -7.14
C ALA A 96 -2.61 20.17 -7.43
N LEU A 97 -1.86 19.77 -8.45
CA LEU A 97 -1.69 18.35 -8.80
C LEU A 97 -0.94 17.57 -7.71
N LYS A 98 0.15 18.13 -7.16
CA LYS A 98 0.91 17.50 -6.07
C LYS A 98 0.07 17.39 -4.80
N THR A 99 -0.64 18.46 -4.43
CA THR A 99 -1.58 18.45 -3.29
C THR A 99 -2.68 17.40 -3.48
N TRP A 100 -3.24 17.31 -4.69
CA TRP A 100 -4.22 16.29 -5.01
C TRP A 100 -3.64 14.87 -4.89
N ALA A 101 -2.41 14.65 -5.36
CA ALA A 101 -1.72 13.38 -5.22
C ALA A 101 -1.46 13.01 -3.74
N GLN A 102 -1.05 13.98 -2.91
CA GLN A 102 -0.88 13.79 -1.47
C GLN A 102 -2.20 13.41 -0.78
N LEU A 103 -3.30 14.08 -1.12
CA LEU A 103 -4.64 13.75 -0.61
C LEU A 103 -5.06 12.33 -0.99
N MET A 104 -4.82 11.93 -2.24
CA MET A 104 -5.11 10.56 -2.70
C MET A 104 -4.23 9.54 -1.98
N GLY A 105 -2.95 9.84 -1.77
CA GLY A 105 -2.02 9.04 -0.97
C GLY A 105 -2.53 8.80 0.44
N GLY A 106 -2.76 9.89 1.19
CA GLY A 106 -3.19 9.82 2.59
C GLY A 106 -4.59 9.23 2.79
N CYS A 107 -5.58 9.63 1.99
CA CYS A 107 -6.97 9.21 2.16
C CYS A 107 -7.25 7.80 1.63
N CYS A 108 -6.54 7.37 0.60
CA CYS A 108 -6.88 6.14 -0.11
C CYS A 108 -5.92 4.99 0.19
N VAL A 109 -4.75 5.19 0.81
CA VAL A 109 -3.82 4.07 1.10
C VAL A 109 -4.49 2.97 1.92
N PHE A 110 -5.22 3.31 2.97
CA PHE A 110 -5.92 2.34 3.83
C PHE A 110 -6.99 1.55 3.04
N ARG A 111 -7.64 2.19 2.06
CA ARG A 111 -8.64 1.58 1.17
C ARG A 111 -7.99 0.67 0.13
N PHE A 112 -6.82 1.03 -0.38
CA PHE A 112 -6.08 0.26 -1.37
C PHE A 112 -5.33 -0.94 -0.77
N VAL A 113 -4.87 -0.87 0.49
CA VAL A 113 -4.21 -1.99 1.17
C VAL A 113 -5.07 -3.26 1.13
N GLN A 114 -6.38 -3.13 1.38
CA GLN A 114 -7.31 -4.25 1.33
C GLN A 114 -7.37 -4.90 -0.06
N GLY A 115 -7.47 -4.09 -1.12
CA GLY A 115 -7.53 -4.57 -2.50
C GLY A 115 -6.21 -5.15 -2.99
N ILE A 116 -5.07 -4.49 -2.70
CA ILE A 116 -3.74 -4.96 -3.08
C ILE A 116 -3.40 -6.26 -2.35
N ALA A 117 -3.66 -6.34 -1.05
CA ALA A 117 -3.38 -7.56 -0.30
C ALA A 117 -4.25 -8.73 -0.78
N THR A 118 -5.52 -8.48 -1.12
CA THR A 118 -6.39 -9.49 -1.72
C THR A 118 -5.87 -9.92 -3.10
N LEU A 119 -5.45 -8.97 -3.95
CA LEU A 119 -4.80 -9.24 -5.24
C LEU A 119 -3.57 -10.15 -5.06
N LEU A 120 -2.65 -9.79 -4.16
CA LEU A 120 -1.44 -10.55 -3.89
C LEU A 120 -1.73 -11.96 -3.36
N CYS A 121 -2.67 -12.09 -2.41
CA CYS A 121 -3.12 -13.38 -1.91
C CYS A 121 -3.64 -14.26 -3.05
N ARG A 122 -4.48 -13.71 -3.93
CA ARG A 122 -5.06 -14.45 -5.06
C ARG A 122 -4.03 -14.81 -6.13
N LEU A 123 -3.04 -13.96 -6.39
CA LEU A 123 -1.92 -14.28 -7.27
C LEU A 123 -1.08 -15.43 -6.70
N ALA A 124 -0.75 -15.38 -5.41
CA ALA A 124 -0.01 -16.44 -4.74
C ALA A 124 -0.76 -17.78 -4.78
N SER A 125 -2.05 -17.81 -4.44
CA SER A 125 -2.86 -19.04 -4.51
C SER A 125 -2.91 -19.62 -5.94
N LYS A 126 -3.02 -18.76 -6.96
CA LYS A 126 -3.00 -19.18 -8.37
C LYS A 126 -1.65 -19.78 -8.76
N SER A 127 -0.54 -19.12 -8.41
CA SER A 127 0.81 -19.63 -8.64
C SER A 127 1.01 -21.00 -7.98
N LEU A 128 0.62 -21.15 -6.72
CA LEU A 128 0.77 -22.41 -5.98
C LEU A 128 -0.09 -23.52 -6.58
N SER A 129 -1.30 -23.20 -7.04
CA SER A 129 -2.17 -24.17 -7.71
C SER A 129 -1.60 -24.64 -9.05
N GLU A 130 -0.90 -23.79 -9.80
CA GLU A 130 -0.27 -24.17 -11.07
C GLU A 130 1.07 -24.89 -10.85
N LEU A 131 1.89 -24.46 -9.89
CA LEU A 131 3.18 -25.08 -9.58
C LEU A 131 3.06 -26.46 -8.93
N GLY A 132 1.93 -26.76 -8.29
CA GLY A 132 1.65 -28.04 -7.64
C GLY A 132 2.69 -28.50 -6.59
N PRO A 133 3.28 -27.64 -5.74
CA PRO A 133 4.24 -28.10 -4.75
C PRO A 133 3.58 -29.00 -3.70
N LYS A 134 4.36 -29.95 -3.16
CA LYS A 134 3.91 -30.99 -2.21
C LYS A 134 3.16 -30.47 -0.98
N HIS A 135 3.38 -29.20 -0.60
CA HIS A 135 2.76 -28.52 0.53
C HIS A 135 2.04 -27.22 0.15
N ALA A 136 1.49 -27.12 -1.07
CA ALA A 136 0.80 -25.92 -1.56
C ALA A 136 -0.24 -25.33 -0.57
N PRO A 137 -1.12 -26.11 0.10
CA PRO A 137 -2.10 -25.55 1.03
C PRO A 137 -1.48 -24.90 2.27
N LEU A 138 -0.35 -25.45 2.74
CA LEU A 138 0.39 -24.91 3.89
C LEU A 138 1.08 -23.60 3.53
N ILE A 139 1.68 -23.52 2.35
CA ILE A 139 2.32 -22.30 1.84
C ILE A 139 1.26 -21.21 1.59
N ASP A 140 0.12 -21.58 0.99
CA ASP A 140 -0.99 -20.66 0.75
C ASP A 140 -1.55 -20.08 2.06
N SER A 141 -1.75 -20.94 3.06
CA SER A 141 -2.19 -20.52 4.41
C SER A 141 -1.17 -19.61 5.09
N PHE A 142 0.13 -19.89 4.93
CA PHE A 142 1.21 -19.05 5.48
C PHE A 142 1.24 -17.67 4.82
N ILE A 143 1.14 -17.60 3.49
CA ILE A 143 1.12 -16.34 2.75
C ILE A 143 -0.13 -15.53 3.11
N GLY A 144 -1.31 -16.17 3.12
CA GLY A 144 -2.56 -15.53 3.52
C GLY A 144 -2.47 -14.96 4.94
N THR A 145 -2.00 -15.75 5.91
CA THR A 145 -1.83 -15.31 7.30
C THR A 145 -0.84 -14.15 7.42
N SER A 146 0.28 -14.22 6.70
CA SER A 146 1.29 -13.16 6.69
C SER A 146 0.71 -11.84 6.15
N LEU A 147 -0.10 -11.90 5.08
CA LEU A 147 -0.77 -10.73 4.53
C LEU A 147 -1.81 -10.16 5.49
N VAL A 148 -2.55 -11.01 6.22
CA VAL A 148 -3.53 -10.58 7.24
C VAL A 148 -2.83 -9.78 8.33
N VAL A 149 -1.72 -10.33 8.85
CA VAL A 149 -0.89 -9.65 9.88
C VAL A 149 -0.33 -8.34 9.33
N ALA A 150 0.17 -8.33 8.10
CA ALA A 150 0.71 -7.14 7.46
C ALA A 150 -0.33 -6.02 7.29
N ALA A 151 -1.58 -6.37 6.98
CA ALA A 151 -2.67 -5.42 6.79
C ALA A 151 -3.46 -5.11 8.07
N PHE A 152 -3.14 -5.75 9.19
CA PHE A 152 -3.94 -5.68 10.42
C PHE A 152 -4.16 -4.24 10.91
N ASN A 153 -3.07 -3.46 10.98
CA ASN A 153 -3.12 -2.06 11.43
C ASN A 153 -3.69 -1.09 10.36
N PHE A 154 -3.96 -1.56 9.15
CA PHE A 154 -4.45 -0.72 8.05
C PHE A 154 -5.94 -0.93 7.77
N SER A 155 -6.34 -2.18 7.62
CA SER A 155 -7.72 -2.58 7.29
C SER A 155 -8.24 -3.72 8.16
N GLY A 156 -7.51 -4.17 9.17
CA GLY A 156 -7.84 -5.37 9.93
C GLY A 156 -7.56 -6.69 9.20
N GLY A 157 -7.14 -6.63 7.92
CA GLY A 157 -6.67 -7.81 7.17
C GLY A 157 -7.74 -8.85 6.83
N TYR A 158 -9.02 -8.50 6.76
CA TYR A 158 -10.10 -9.49 6.61
C TYR A 158 -10.15 -10.19 5.24
N PHE A 159 -9.70 -9.51 4.17
CA PHE A 159 -9.67 -9.96 2.75
C PHE A 159 -10.90 -10.73 2.21
N ASN A 160 -12.03 -10.63 2.90
CA ASN A 160 -13.26 -11.31 2.58
C ASN A 160 -14.44 -10.40 3.00
N PRO A 161 -15.29 -9.98 2.04
CA PRO A 161 -16.38 -9.04 2.32
C PRO A 161 -17.42 -9.59 3.29
N VAL A 162 -17.71 -10.90 3.24
CA VAL A 162 -18.69 -11.55 4.13
C VAL A 162 -18.14 -11.58 5.56
N LEU A 163 -16.87 -11.99 5.71
CA LEU A 163 -16.20 -12.04 7.02
C LEU A 163 -16.12 -10.65 7.65
N ALA A 164 -15.67 -9.65 6.88
CA ALA A 164 -15.58 -8.27 7.36
C ALA A 164 -16.97 -7.75 7.79
N THR A 165 -18.00 -8.00 6.98
CA THR A 165 -19.38 -7.59 7.30
C THR A 165 -19.87 -8.27 8.58
N ALA A 166 -19.65 -9.57 8.75
CA ALA A 166 -20.05 -10.28 9.96
C ALA A 166 -19.39 -9.77 11.24
N LEU A 167 -18.14 -9.28 11.16
CA LEU A 167 -17.35 -8.88 12.33
C LEU A 167 -17.36 -7.37 12.60
N LYS A 168 -17.59 -6.52 11.58
CA LYS A 168 -17.41 -5.07 11.68
C LYS A 168 -18.62 -4.24 11.25
N TRP A 169 -19.65 -4.83 10.63
CA TRP A 169 -20.80 -4.04 10.21
C TRP A 169 -21.52 -3.42 11.41
N GLY A 170 -21.73 -2.11 11.38
CA GLY A 170 -22.37 -1.37 12.47
C GLY A 170 -21.48 -1.08 13.69
N CYS A 171 -20.20 -1.44 13.67
CA CYS A 171 -19.26 -1.01 14.70
C CYS A 171 -18.96 0.49 14.62
N SER A 172 -18.69 1.12 15.77
CA SER A 172 -18.27 2.52 15.86
C SER A 172 -16.86 2.74 15.26
N GLY A 173 -16.64 3.89 14.64
CA GLY A 173 -15.35 4.30 14.10
C GLY A 173 -15.24 4.30 12.57
N HIS A 174 -16.26 3.84 11.86
CA HIS A 174 -16.35 3.93 10.40
C HIS A 174 -17.82 3.99 9.94
N THR A 175 -18.09 4.66 8.82
CA THR A 175 -19.44 4.67 8.24
C THR A 175 -19.71 3.37 7.44
N ASN A 176 -20.99 3.02 7.25
CA ASN A 176 -21.36 1.87 6.42
C ASN A 176 -20.85 1.99 4.98
N ILE A 177 -20.75 3.22 4.46
CA ILE A 177 -20.20 3.49 3.11
C ILE A 177 -18.72 3.16 3.06
N GLU A 178 -17.96 3.57 4.07
CA GLU A 178 -16.53 3.25 4.16
C GLU A 178 -16.28 1.75 4.28
N HIS A 179 -17.13 1.03 5.02
CA HIS A 179 -17.10 -0.42 5.10
C HIS A 179 -17.30 -1.06 3.72
N ILE A 180 -18.31 -0.63 2.96
CA ILE A 180 -18.56 -1.14 1.60
C ILE A 180 -17.37 -0.85 0.69
N ILE A 181 -16.84 0.38 0.70
CA ILE A 181 -15.72 0.76 -0.17
C ILE A 181 -14.49 -0.09 0.14
N VAL A 182 -14.12 -0.25 1.41
CA VAL A 182 -12.93 -1.01 1.80
C VAL A 182 -13.15 -2.50 1.56
N TYR A 183 -14.16 -3.11 2.18
CA TYR A 183 -14.23 -4.56 2.29
C TYR A 183 -14.95 -5.22 1.13
N TRP A 184 -15.92 -4.57 0.50
CA TRP A 184 -16.62 -5.09 -0.68
C TRP A 184 -15.91 -4.70 -1.96
N ILE A 185 -15.79 -3.40 -2.24
CA ILE A 185 -15.17 -2.93 -3.49
C ILE A 185 -13.68 -3.27 -3.51
N GLY A 186 -12.95 -3.04 -2.42
CA GLY A 186 -11.53 -3.36 -2.33
C GLY A 186 -11.24 -4.86 -2.52
N SER A 187 -11.87 -5.74 -1.71
CA SER A 187 -11.62 -7.19 -1.80
C SER A 187 -12.06 -7.78 -3.15
N CYS A 188 -13.24 -7.42 -3.65
CA CYS A 188 -13.72 -7.91 -4.95
C CYS A 188 -12.88 -7.36 -6.11
N GLY A 189 -12.52 -6.07 -6.07
CA GLY A 189 -11.66 -5.45 -7.07
C GLY A 189 -10.29 -6.11 -7.14
N GLY A 190 -9.64 -6.32 -5.99
CA GLY A 190 -8.37 -7.05 -5.91
C GLY A 190 -8.45 -8.46 -6.47
N ALA A 191 -9.50 -9.21 -6.12
CA ALA A 191 -9.70 -10.56 -6.62
C ALA A 191 -9.94 -10.61 -8.15
N LEU A 192 -10.78 -9.71 -8.68
CA LEU A 192 -11.06 -9.63 -10.11
C LEU A 192 -9.82 -9.23 -10.92
N MET A 193 -9.06 -8.24 -10.43
CA MET A 193 -7.81 -7.79 -11.06
C MET A 193 -6.73 -8.87 -11.08
N SER A 194 -6.74 -9.82 -10.14
CA SER A 194 -5.77 -10.92 -10.12
C SER A 194 -5.81 -11.79 -11.38
N VAL A 195 -6.98 -11.90 -12.02
CA VAL A 195 -7.16 -12.76 -13.19
C VAL A 195 -6.39 -12.26 -14.42
N PRO A 196 -6.59 -11.01 -14.90
CA PRO A 196 -5.82 -10.49 -16.01
C PRO A 196 -4.34 -10.27 -15.65
N VAL A 197 -4.02 -9.84 -14.43
CA VAL A 197 -2.64 -9.62 -13.99
C VAL A 197 -1.83 -10.91 -14.01
N PHE A 198 -2.41 -12.03 -13.56
CA PHE A 198 -1.75 -13.33 -13.61
C PHE A 198 -1.48 -13.82 -15.04
N LYS A 199 -2.30 -13.40 -16.01
CA LYS A 199 -2.15 -13.77 -17.43
C LYS A 199 -1.09 -12.95 -18.17
N LEU A 200 -0.59 -11.85 -17.60
CA LEU A 200 0.44 -11.05 -18.24
C LEU A 200 1.74 -11.87 -18.36
N PRO A 201 2.38 -11.95 -19.55
CA PRO A 201 3.56 -12.78 -19.77
C PRO A 201 4.70 -12.48 -18.79
N THR A 202 4.97 -11.21 -18.51
CA THR A 202 6.01 -10.80 -17.55
C THR A 202 5.74 -11.31 -16.13
N VAL A 203 4.49 -11.20 -15.68
CA VAL A 203 4.09 -11.63 -14.32
C VAL A 203 4.10 -13.15 -14.23
N ARG A 204 3.60 -13.82 -15.27
CA ARG A 204 3.57 -15.28 -15.35
C ARG A 204 4.98 -15.87 -15.33
N ASN A 205 5.88 -15.32 -16.14
CA ASN A 205 7.27 -15.79 -16.22
C ASN A 205 8.02 -15.55 -14.90
N LEU A 206 7.71 -14.45 -14.21
CA LEU A 206 8.27 -14.17 -12.89
C LEU A 206 7.76 -15.14 -11.80
N LEU A 207 6.46 -15.44 -11.80
CA LEU A 207 5.82 -16.19 -10.71
C LEU A 207 5.85 -17.71 -10.88
N VAL A 208 5.83 -18.20 -12.11
CA VAL A 208 5.72 -19.63 -12.43
C VAL A 208 6.98 -20.13 -13.16
N GLY A 209 7.75 -19.25 -13.80
CA GLY A 209 8.82 -19.64 -14.72
C GLY A 209 8.28 -20.20 -16.04
N ASP A 210 9.15 -20.38 -17.05
CA ASP A 210 8.82 -20.92 -18.38
C ASP A 210 8.47 -22.44 -18.33
N THR A 211 7.54 -22.85 -17.48
CA THR A 211 7.15 -24.27 -17.34
C THR A 211 6.40 -24.80 -18.57
N LYS A 212 6.03 -23.94 -19.53
CA LYS A 212 5.35 -24.31 -20.79
C LYS A 212 6.23 -24.28 -22.05
N ALA A 213 7.56 -24.31 -21.91
CA ALA A 213 8.47 -24.46 -23.06
C ALA A 213 9.15 -25.84 -23.14
N LYS A 214 8.74 -26.83 -22.33
CA LYS A 214 9.35 -28.19 -22.29
C LYS A 214 8.38 -29.36 -22.50
N GLU A 215 7.15 -29.09 -22.92
CA GLU A 215 6.21 -30.13 -23.35
C GLU A 215 5.66 -29.76 -24.75
N GLU A 216 6.54 -29.80 -25.74
CA GLU A 216 6.22 -30.13 -27.14
C GLU A 216 7.02 -31.36 -27.54
#